data_AF-A0A3M1EYJ4-F1
#
_entry.id   AF-A0A3M1EYJ4-F1
#
_cell.length_a   1.000
_cell.length_b   1.000
_cell.length_c   1.000
_cell.angle_alpha   90.00
_cell.angle_beta   90.00
_cell.angle_gamma   90.00
#
_symmetry.space_group_name_H-M   'P 1'
#
loop_
_entity.id
_entity.type
_entity.pdbx_description
1 polymer ?
#
loop_
_entity_poly.entity_id
_entity_poly.type
_entity_poly.pdbx_seq_one_letter_code
_entity_poly.pdbx_strand_id
1 'polypeptide(L)'
;MRRVIALALVGFTVSLAVVVGNRLSSEALAVVTGIVCGVLASVPTSVLLLIVARRLSSERSQPPQQPPAAYPPVIVINPNAGQPHRPPDPFLDPPASRPTNYLPRDFKIIGEENEEEDW
;
A
#
# COMPACT_ATOMS: atom_id res chain seq x y z
N MET A 1 12.26 35.23 4.97
CA MET A 1 13.53 34.46 4.83
C MET A 1 13.39 33.27 3.88
N ARG A 2 12.48 32.31 4.09
CA ARG A 2 12.30 31.13 3.20
C ARG A 2 12.15 31.45 1.70
N ARG A 3 11.38 32.49 1.34
CA ARG A 3 11.20 32.91 -0.07
C ARG A 3 12.49 33.42 -0.71
N VAL A 4 13.31 34.16 0.05
CA VAL A 4 14.60 34.69 -0.41
C VAL A 4 15.58 33.55 -0.62
N ILE A 5 15.62 32.59 0.31
CA ILE A 5 16.45 31.38 0.19
C ILE A 5 15.99 30.53 -1.02
N ALA A 6 14.68 30.36 -1.23
CA ALA A 6 14.15 29.64 -2.38
C ALA A 6 14.53 30.32 -3.70
N LEU A 7 14.38 31.64 -3.80
CA LEU A 7 14.78 32.40 -5.00
C LEU A 7 16.28 32.32 -5.25
N ALA A 8 17.10 32.40 -4.20
CA ALA A 8 18.56 32.26 -4.32
C ALA A 8 18.96 30.85 -4.80
N LEU A 9 18.34 29.79 -4.26
CA LEU A 9 18.57 28.42 -4.70
C LEU A 9 18.16 28.20 -6.15
N VAL A 10 17.00 28.71 -6.55
CA VAL A 10 16.53 28.64 -7.95
C VAL A 10 17.49 29.39 -8.88
N GLY A 11 17.86 30.62 -8.53
CA GLY A 11 18.82 31.40 -9.32
C GLY A 11 20.18 30.70 -9.45
N PHE A 12 20.68 30.13 -8.35
CA PHE A 12 21.93 29.38 -8.33
C PHE A 12 21.87 28.11 -9.21
N THR A 13 20.80 27.32 -9.09
CA THR A 13 20.62 26.11 -9.91
C THR A 13 20.48 26.43 -11.40
N VAL A 14 19.73 27.47 -11.76
CA VAL A 14 19.61 27.92 -13.16
C VAL A 14 20.97 28.39 -13.69
N SER A 15 21.69 29.20 -12.92
CA SER A 15 23.02 29.69 -13.32
C SER A 15 24.01 28.54 -13.50
N LEU A 16 24.03 27.58 -12.57
CA LEU A 16 24.87 26.39 -12.66
C LEU A 16 24.52 25.55 -13.89
N ALA A 17 23.23 25.34 -14.18
CA ALA A 17 22.79 24.62 -15.35
C ALA A 17 23.25 25.29 -16.65
N VAL A 18 23.18 26.61 -16.74
CA VAL A 18 23.68 27.37 -17.91
C VAL A 18 25.20 27.25 -18.06
N VAL A 19 25.95 27.38 -16.95
CA VAL A 19 27.42 27.25 -16.98
C VAL A 19 27.84 25.84 -17.38
N VAL A 20 27.18 24.82 -16.84
CA VAL A 20 27.44 23.43 -17.20
C VAL A 20 27.08 23.22 -18.66
N GLY A 21 25.88 23.59 -19.10
CA GLY A 21 25.45 23.46 -20.50
C GLY A 21 26.41 24.11 -21.50
N ASN A 22 26.90 25.32 -21.20
CA ASN A 22 27.84 26.04 -22.05
C ASN A 22 29.27 25.48 -22.02
N ARG A 23 29.64 24.71 -20.98
CA ARG A 23 30.98 24.11 -20.84
C ARG A 23 31.03 22.63 -21.21
N LEU A 24 29.89 22.01 -21.48
CA LEU A 24 29.81 20.61 -21.89
C LEU A 24 30.11 20.44 -23.40
N SER A 25 30.74 19.31 -23.73
CA SER A 25 30.95 18.88 -25.12
C SER A 25 29.61 18.57 -25.80
N SER A 26 29.56 18.61 -27.13
CA SER A 26 28.35 18.39 -27.93
C SER A 26 27.66 17.04 -27.64
N GLU A 27 28.45 16.00 -27.34
CA GLU A 27 27.92 14.69 -26.98
C GLU A 27 27.12 14.71 -25.67
N ALA A 28 27.59 15.45 -24.67
CA ALA A 28 26.92 15.55 -23.38
C ALA A 28 25.63 16.38 -23.46
N LEU A 29 25.59 17.42 -24.32
CA LEU A 29 24.37 18.18 -24.57
C LEU A 29 23.26 17.31 -25.19
N ALA A 30 23.60 16.35 -26.05
CA ALA A 30 22.63 15.41 -26.61
C ALA A 30 21.98 14.56 -25.51
N VAL A 31 22.79 14.03 -24.57
CA VAL A 31 22.30 13.24 -23.43
C VAL A 31 21.42 14.08 -22.51
N VAL A 32 21.88 15.28 -22.13
CA VAL A 32 21.10 16.19 -21.24
C VAL A 32 19.77 16.55 -21.88
N THR A 33 19.77 16.89 -23.16
CA THR A 33 18.53 17.25 -23.88
C THR A 33 17.57 16.06 -23.95
N GLY A 34 18.09 14.85 -24.19
CA GLY A 34 17.31 13.62 -24.15
C GLY A 34 16.65 13.37 -22.79
N ILE A 35 17.40 13.56 -21.71
CA ILE A 35 16.87 13.42 -20.33
C ILE A 35 15.80 14.47 -20.06
N VAL A 36 16.04 15.75 -20.39
CA VAL A 36 15.08 16.83 -20.17
C VAL A 36 13.78 16.55 -20.94
N CYS A 37 13.89 16.16 -22.21
CA CYS A 37 12.73 15.80 -23.03
C CYS A 37 11.99 14.59 -22.46
N GLY A 38 12.71 13.54 -22.03
CA GLY A 38 12.12 12.34 -21.43
C GLY A 38 11.40 12.61 -20.11
N VAL A 39 11.98 13.43 -19.23
CA VAL A 39 11.34 13.85 -17.98
C VAL A 39 10.10 14.68 -18.27
N LEU A 40 10.18 15.66 -19.19
CA LEU A 40 9.02 16.46 -19.59
C LEU A 40 7.90 15.59 -20.19
N ALA A 41 8.24 14.56 -20.95
CA ALA A 41 7.26 13.60 -21.47
C ALA A 41 6.59 12.73 -20.39
N SER A 42 7.24 12.52 -19.23
CA SER A 42 6.67 11.78 -18.09
C SER A 42 5.80 12.62 -17.15
N VAL A 43 5.87 13.95 -17.24
CA VAL A 43 5.01 14.85 -16.45
C VAL A 43 3.51 14.60 -16.70
N PRO A 44 2.99 14.54 -17.95
CA PRO A 44 1.56 14.33 -18.18
C PRO A 44 1.08 12.98 -17.64
N THR A 45 1.88 11.92 -17.72
CA THR A 45 1.52 10.61 -17.17
C THR A 45 1.51 10.63 -15.64
N SER A 46 2.50 11.26 -15.01
CA SER A 46 2.54 11.44 -13.56
C SER A 46 1.34 12.26 -13.04
N VAL A 47 0.99 13.36 -13.70
CA VAL A 47 -0.19 14.18 -13.38
C VAL A 47 -1.48 13.37 -13.54
N LEU A 48 -1.61 12.62 -14.63
CA LEU A 48 -2.77 11.76 -14.87
C LEU A 48 -2.93 10.72 -13.74
N LEU A 49 -1.83 10.08 -13.34
CA LEU A 49 -1.82 9.08 -12.28
C LEU A 49 -2.23 9.71 -10.94
N LEU A 50 -1.73 10.90 -10.60
CA LEU A 50 -2.16 11.63 -9.40
C LEU A 50 -3.65 11.99 -9.43
N ILE A 51 -4.20 12.37 -10.57
CA ILE A 51 -5.64 12.67 -10.71
C ILE A 51 -6.47 11.40 -10.47
N VAL A 52 -6.09 10.28 -11.09
CA VAL A 52 -6.76 8.99 -10.93
C VAL A 52 -6.67 8.49 -9.49
N ALA A 53 -5.48 8.56 -8.88
CA ALA A 53 -5.25 8.15 -7.50
C ALA A 53 -6.08 8.99 -6.51
N ARG A 54 -6.22 10.30 -6.73
CA ARG A 54 -7.08 11.17 -5.89
C ARG A 54 -8.56 10.82 -6.01
N ARG A 55 -9.04 10.44 -7.20
CA ARG A 55 -10.41 9.92 -7.37
C ARG A 55 -10.62 8.67 -6.53
N LEU A 56 -9.74 7.67 -6.64
CA LEU A 56 -9.88 6.40 -5.92
C LEU A 56 -9.74 6.56 -4.39
N SER A 57 -8.86 7.46 -3.95
CA SER A 57 -8.65 7.74 -2.51
C SER A 57 -9.87 8.40 -1.85
N SER A 58 -10.69 9.11 -2.62
CA SER A 58 -11.92 9.72 -2.12
C SER A 58 -12.96 8.65 -1.74
N GLU A 59 -13.04 7.54 -2.50
CA GLU A 59 -13.87 6.38 -2.13
C GLU A 59 -13.31 5.60 -0.94
N ARG A 60 -11.98 5.58 -0.76
CA ARG A 60 -11.32 4.85 0.34
C ARG A 60 -11.27 5.62 1.67
N SER A 61 -11.57 6.91 1.67
CA SER A 61 -11.63 7.74 2.89
C SER A 61 -12.95 7.60 3.64
N GLN A 62 -13.94 6.94 3.04
CA GLN A 62 -15.06 6.41 3.81
C GLN A 62 -14.50 5.21 4.60
N PRO A 63 -14.57 5.20 5.95
CA PRO A 63 -14.32 3.96 6.68
C PRO A 63 -15.18 2.88 5.99
N PRO A 64 -14.70 1.64 5.83
CA PRO A 64 -15.52 0.62 5.23
C PRO A 64 -16.81 0.56 6.06
N GLN A 65 -17.88 1.17 5.54
CA GLN A 65 -19.24 0.81 5.88
C GLN A 65 -19.30 -0.58 5.30
N GLN A 66 -18.82 -1.55 6.09
CA GLN A 66 -19.11 -2.94 5.86
C GLN A 66 -20.61 -2.94 5.63
N PRO A 67 -21.11 -3.22 4.40
CA PRO A 67 -22.49 -3.65 4.31
C PRO A 67 -22.62 -4.75 5.37
N PRO A 68 -23.65 -4.75 6.23
CA PRO A 68 -23.82 -5.82 7.20
C PRO A 68 -23.70 -7.10 6.41
N ALA A 69 -22.54 -7.77 6.55
CA ALA A 69 -22.29 -8.98 5.85
C ALA A 69 -23.39 -9.88 6.37
N ALA A 70 -24.32 -10.26 5.49
CA ALA A 70 -25.29 -11.30 5.78
C ALA A 70 -24.45 -12.56 5.96
N TYR A 71 -23.86 -12.69 7.13
CA TYR A 71 -23.03 -13.79 7.53
C TYR A 71 -23.97 -14.99 7.48
N PRO A 72 -23.74 -15.95 6.57
CA PRO A 72 -24.56 -17.13 6.54
C PRO A 72 -24.46 -17.79 7.93
N PRO A 73 -25.58 -18.23 8.50
CA PRO A 73 -25.60 -18.78 9.85
C PRO A 73 -24.68 -19.99 9.92
N VAL A 74 -23.58 -19.86 10.67
CA VAL A 74 -22.67 -20.97 10.97
C VAL A 74 -23.29 -21.75 12.13
N ILE A 75 -23.92 -22.87 11.81
CA ILE A 75 -24.51 -23.77 12.81
C ILE A 75 -23.39 -24.68 13.32
N VAL A 76 -22.89 -24.40 14.52
CA VAL A 76 -21.92 -25.27 15.20
C VAL A 76 -22.69 -26.34 15.96
N ILE A 77 -22.70 -27.56 15.44
CA ILE A 77 -23.27 -28.72 16.14
C ILE A 77 -22.17 -29.28 17.03
N ASN A 78 -22.17 -28.89 18.30
CA ASN A 78 -21.29 -29.49 19.29
C ASN A 78 -21.96 -30.77 19.82
N PRO A 79 -21.39 -31.98 19.62
CA PRO A 79 -21.98 -33.22 20.12
C PRO A 79 -22.00 -33.32 21.66
N ASN A 80 -21.43 -32.34 22.38
CA ASN A 80 -21.44 -32.24 23.85
C ASN A 80 -22.43 -31.17 24.38
N ALA A 81 -23.61 -31.02 23.77
CA ALA A 81 -24.60 -30.02 24.20
C ALA A 81 -25.42 -30.49 25.43
N GLY A 82 -24.75 -30.64 26.56
CA GLY A 82 -25.38 -30.78 27.89
C GLY A 82 -25.51 -29.47 28.67
N GLN A 83 -25.28 -28.31 28.04
CA GLN A 83 -25.24 -27.01 28.72
C GLN A 83 -26.27 -26.05 28.09
N PRO A 84 -27.18 -25.45 28.89
CA PRO A 84 -28.18 -24.53 28.39
C PRO A 84 -27.52 -23.27 27.82
N HIS A 85 -27.77 -23.03 26.53
CA HIS A 85 -27.30 -21.87 25.79
C HIS A 85 -28.06 -20.63 26.26
N ARG A 86 -27.43 -19.84 27.15
CA ARG A 86 -27.93 -18.50 27.52
C ARG A 86 -27.45 -17.50 26.46
N PRO A 87 -28.34 -16.72 25.83
CA PRO A 87 -27.92 -15.65 24.92
C PRO A 87 -27.12 -14.60 25.71
N PRO A 88 -26.00 -14.09 25.16
CA PRO A 88 -25.16 -13.11 25.85
C PRO A 88 -25.87 -11.74 25.90
N ASP A 89 -26.09 -11.22 27.10
CA ASP A 89 -26.66 -9.90 27.35
C ASP A 89 -25.58 -8.81 27.16
N PRO A 90 -25.68 -7.92 26.15
CA PRO A 90 -24.60 -6.98 25.80
C PRO A 90 -24.25 -5.95 26.88
N PHE A 91 -25.07 -5.84 27.92
CA PHE A 91 -24.93 -4.84 28.99
C PHE A 91 -24.26 -5.37 30.26
N LEU A 92 -24.13 -6.68 30.43
CA LEU A 92 -23.69 -7.28 31.70
C LEU A 92 -22.31 -7.96 31.63
N ASP A 93 -21.77 -8.19 30.43
CA ASP A 93 -20.49 -8.88 30.30
C ASP A 93 -19.30 -7.88 30.23
N PRO A 94 -18.30 -7.99 31.13
CA PRO A 94 -17.07 -7.22 31.01
C PRO A 94 -16.34 -7.57 29.72
N PRO A 95 -15.57 -6.65 29.10
CA PRO A 95 -14.83 -6.94 27.88
C PRO A 95 -13.79 -8.02 28.17
N ALA A 96 -14.14 -9.27 27.86
CA ALA A 96 -13.21 -10.39 27.98
C ALA A 96 -12.03 -10.10 27.07
N SER A 97 -10.85 -9.96 27.67
CA SER A 97 -9.56 -9.98 26.99
C SER A 97 -9.53 -11.22 26.10
N ARG A 98 -9.67 -11.02 24.78
CA ARG A 98 -9.66 -12.09 23.79
C ARG A 98 -8.38 -12.91 24.02
N PRO A 99 -8.47 -14.20 24.41
CA PRO A 99 -7.30 -15.04 24.38
C PRO A 99 -6.92 -15.15 22.90
N THR A 100 -5.73 -14.64 22.55
CA THR A 100 -5.08 -14.93 21.29
C THR A 100 -4.70 -16.40 21.31
N ASN A 101 -5.69 -17.26 21.09
CA ASN A 101 -5.47 -18.67 20.85
C ASN A 101 -4.82 -18.78 19.48
N TYR A 102 -3.49 -18.74 19.48
CA TYR A 102 -2.66 -19.25 18.40
C TYR A 102 -2.88 -20.76 18.33
N LEU A 103 -4.02 -21.17 17.78
CA LEU A 103 -4.19 -22.55 17.32
C LEU A 103 -3.17 -22.76 16.19
N PRO A 104 -2.27 -23.75 16.30
CA PRO A 104 -1.31 -24.05 15.23
C PRO A 104 -2.08 -24.29 13.94
N ARG A 105 -1.81 -23.48 12.92
CA ARG A 105 -2.37 -23.69 11.60
C ARG A 105 -1.54 -24.77 10.94
N ASP A 106 -2.12 -25.96 10.80
CA ASP A 106 -1.48 -27.06 10.10
C ASP A 106 -1.73 -26.89 8.61
N PHE A 107 -0.67 -26.68 7.83
CA PHE A 107 -0.76 -26.47 6.39
C PHE A 107 -0.21 -27.72 5.68
N LYS A 108 -1.08 -28.46 5.00
CA LYS A 108 -0.68 -29.54 4.10
C LYS A 108 -0.30 -28.93 2.74
N ILE A 109 0.99 -28.83 2.46
CA ILE A 109 1.50 -28.46 1.14
C ILE A 109 1.33 -29.68 0.23
N ILE A 110 0.66 -29.49 -0.91
CA ILE A 110 0.48 -30.55 -1.93
C ILE A 110 1.38 -30.17 -3.11
N GLY A 111 2.31 -31.05 -3.45
CA GLY A 111 3.29 -30.83 -4.52
C GLY A 111 4.74 -30.73 -4.06
N GLU A 112 5.03 -30.91 -2.78
CA GLU A 112 6.38 -31.29 -2.36
C GLU A 112 6.52 -32.78 -2.66
N GLU A 113 7.02 -33.06 -3.86
CA GLU A 113 7.61 -34.36 -4.17
C GLU A 113 8.78 -34.52 -3.21
N ASN A 114 8.56 -35.31 -2.15
CA ASN A 114 9.64 -35.83 -1.35
C ASN A 114 10.55 -36.55 -2.35
N GLU A 115 11.72 -35.98 -2.62
CA GLU A 115 12.84 -36.70 -3.20
C GLU A 115 13.17 -37.80 -2.19
N GLU A 116 12.46 -38.93 -2.32
CA GLU A 116 12.77 -40.19 -1.67
C GLU A 116 14.15 -40.59 -2.17
N GLU A 117 15.12 -40.26 -1.33
CA GLU A 117 16.47 -40.76 -1.27
C GLU A 117 16.41 -42.30 -1.26
N ASP A 118 16.52 -42.91 -2.44
CA ASP A 118 16.51 -44.35 -2.64
C ASP A 118 17.76 -44.74 -3.47
N TRP A 119 18.79 -45.18 -2.73
CA TRP A 119 19.99 -45.97 -3.08
C TRP A 119 21.23 -45.30 -3.67
#